data_AF-A0A329WDM0-F1
#
_entry.id   AF-A0A329WDM0-F1
#
_cell.length_a   1.000
_cell.length_b   1.000
_cell.length_c   1.000
_cell.angle_alpha   90.00
_cell.angle_beta   90.00
_cell.angle_gamma   90.00
#
_symmetry.space_group_name_H-M   'P 1'
#
loop_
_entity.id
_entity.type
_entity.pdbx_description
1 polymer ?
#
loop_
_entity_poly.entity_id
_entity_poly.type
_entity_poly.pdbx_seq_one_letter_code
_entity_poly.pdbx_strand_id
1 'polypeptide(L)'
;MGVQSSWVYPSKHQSTKKRLSLSSPVQDDSAKRDGVVKAGKEGKEGIVSELIYSDNQYSDNQAVINRILLPLLRQSGNEARWLLWVSPHKKLSRQWLINSGLPLDKVIQLNRISSITTVEAMERALASGNYSVVLGWLPKLSEKDTVRLRAAAQKGNALGFIMRPQDTNKETNRAESRSDLLKIHSIHYH
;
A
#
# COMPACT_ATOMS: atom_id res chain seq x y z
N MET A 1 10.18 -25.57 -41.01
CA MET A 1 10.02 -24.21 -40.47
C MET A 1 9.87 -24.31 -38.96
N GLY A 2 10.94 -24.06 -38.20
CA GLY A 2 10.92 -24.08 -36.74
C GLY A 2 11.90 -23.02 -36.27
N VAL A 3 11.37 -21.90 -35.76
CA VAL A 3 12.20 -20.77 -35.34
C VAL A 3 12.57 -20.97 -33.87
N GLN A 4 13.87 -21.13 -33.66
CA GLN A 4 14.56 -21.23 -32.39
C GLN A 4 14.72 -19.82 -31.82
N SER A 5 14.05 -19.49 -30.71
CA SER A 5 14.22 -18.19 -30.04
C SER A 5 15.32 -18.30 -28.98
N SER A 6 16.54 -18.04 -29.44
CA SER A 6 17.73 -17.78 -28.63
C SER A 6 17.61 -16.41 -27.95
N TRP A 7 17.64 -16.37 -26.61
CA TRP A 7 17.83 -15.13 -25.86
C TRP A 7 19.31 -14.96 -25.54
N VAL A 8 19.94 -13.97 -26.16
CA VAL A 8 21.33 -13.54 -25.91
C VAL A 8 21.30 -12.39 -24.92
N TYR A 9 21.93 -12.58 -23.76
CA TYR A 9 22.19 -11.50 -22.79
C TYR A 9 23.43 -10.68 -23.18
N PRO A 10 23.39 -9.34 -23.09
CA PRO A 10 24.59 -8.52 -23.25
C PRO A 10 25.42 -8.51 -21.95
N SER A 11 26.69 -8.91 -22.09
CA SER A 11 27.73 -8.87 -21.06
C SER A 11 28.55 -7.58 -21.16
N LYS A 12 28.59 -6.79 -20.07
CA LYS A 12 29.63 -5.78 -19.70
C LYS A 12 29.56 -5.65 -18.17
N HIS A 13 30.61 -5.67 -17.35
CA HIS A 13 31.93 -5.10 -17.46
C HIS A 13 32.97 -5.94 -16.70
N GLN A 14 34.17 -6.02 -17.28
CA GLN A 14 35.41 -6.44 -16.64
C GLN A 14 35.73 -5.51 -15.45
N SER A 15 36.05 -6.08 -14.29
CA SER A 15 36.74 -5.36 -13.22
C SER A 15 38.11 -6.00 -13.01
N THR A 16 39.12 -5.36 -13.58
CA THR A 16 40.53 -5.60 -13.32
C THR A 16 40.88 -4.97 -11.96
N LYS A 17 41.25 -5.78 -10.96
CA LYS A 17 41.92 -5.27 -9.76
C LYS A 17 43.33 -5.84 -9.65
N LYS A 18 44.27 -4.98 -10.01
CA LYS A 18 45.71 -5.10 -9.84
C LYS A 18 46.04 -5.07 -8.34
N ARG A 19 46.76 -6.07 -7.87
CA ARG A 19 47.36 -6.16 -6.54
C ARG A 19 48.67 -5.36 -6.55
N LEU A 20 48.88 -4.48 -5.58
CA LEU A 20 50.18 -3.95 -5.15
C LEU A 20 50.03 -3.43 -3.71
N SER A 21 51.11 -3.61 -2.96
CA SER A 21 51.21 -3.66 -1.50
C SER A 21 51.90 -2.44 -0.90
N LEU A 22 51.83 -2.36 0.44
CA LEU A 22 52.62 -1.54 1.39
C LEU A 22 52.31 -0.03 1.45
N SER A 23 51.79 0.45 2.58
CA SER A 23 52.56 0.93 3.75
C SER A 23 51.67 1.83 4.62
N SER A 24 51.58 1.55 5.92
CA SER A 24 51.10 2.49 6.94
C SER A 24 52.06 3.69 7.06
N PRO A 25 51.61 4.85 7.56
CA PRO A 25 51.76 5.07 9.00
C PRO A 25 50.58 5.78 9.69
N VAL A 26 50.60 5.60 11.01
CA VAL A 26 49.79 6.22 12.06
C VAL A 26 49.84 7.75 12.01
N GLN A 27 48.69 8.39 12.18
CA GLN A 27 48.58 9.73 12.78
C GLN A 27 47.22 9.88 13.46
N ASP A 28 47.30 9.98 14.78
CA ASP A 28 46.29 10.45 15.73
C ASP A 28 46.09 11.96 15.50
N ASP A 29 44.86 12.40 15.28
CA ASP A 29 44.50 13.78 15.57
C ASP A 29 43.00 13.94 15.85
N SER A 30 42.73 14.49 17.02
CA SER A 30 41.41 14.78 17.56
C SER A 30 40.91 16.12 17.02
N ALA A 31 39.90 16.12 16.14
CA ALA A 31 39.13 17.34 15.87
C ALA A 31 37.72 17.05 15.32
N LYS A 32 36.74 17.21 16.21
CA LYS A 32 35.45 17.89 15.99
C LYS A 32 34.91 17.87 14.55
N ARG A 33 33.87 17.07 14.29
CA ARG A 33 32.93 17.33 13.19
C ARG A 33 31.50 17.26 13.65
N ASP A 34 30.89 18.41 13.50
CA ASP A 34 29.48 18.73 13.64
C ASP A 34 28.58 17.79 12.82
N GLY A 35 27.38 17.59 13.35
CA GLY A 35 26.14 17.47 12.57
C GLY A 35 26.14 16.52 11.38
N VAL A 36 25.70 15.28 11.61
CA VAL A 36 24.74 14.66 10.69
C VAL A 36 23.47 14.39 11.48
N VAL A 37 22.69 15.44 11.67
CA VAL A 37 21.24 15.29 11.69
C VAL A 37 20.89 14.51 10.42
N LYS A 38 20.49 13.26 10.56
CA LYS A 38 19.81 12.55 9.47
C LYS A 38 18.67 13.45 9.07
N ALA A 39 18.78 14.06 7.89
CA ALA A 39 17.68 14.73 7.24
C ALA A 39 16.54 13.71 7.22
N GLY A 40 15.57 13.90 8.12
CA GLY A 40 14.29 13.24 8.04
C GLY A 40 13.79 13.61 6.66
N LYS A 41 13.82 12.65 5.74
CA LYS A 41 12.96 12.77 4.56
C LYS A 41 11.58 13.01 5.16
N GLU A 42 10.95 14.14 4.81
CA GLU A 42 9.50 14.30 4.83
C GLU A 42 8.91 13.26 3.86
N GLY A 43 9.13 11.99 4.18
CA GLY A 43 8.47 10.87 3.56
C GLY A 43 7.15 10.78 4.26
N LYS A 44 6.06 10.74 3.47
CA LYS A 44 4.74 10.30 3.94
C LYS A 44 4.96 9.18 4.95
N GLU A 45 4.49 9.33 6.18
CA GLU A 45 4.61 8.23 7.13
C GLU A 45 3.60 7.16 6.70
N GLY A 46 4.00 5.89 6.72
CA GLY A 46 3.08 4.81 6.38
C GLY A 46 1.96 4.73 7.42
N ILE A 47 0.71 4.71 6.98
CA ILE A 47 -0.46 4.70 7.84
C ILE A 47 -1.43 3.60 7.45
N VAL A 48 -2.27 3.20 8.41
CA VAL A 48 -3.41 2.31 8.16
C VAL A 48 -4.69 2.99 8.63
N SER A 49 -5.66 3.13 7.72
CA SER A 49 -6.95 3.76 7.99
C SER A 49 -8.09 2.82 7.64
N GLU A 50 -9.16 2.87 8.43
CA GLU A 50 -10.41 2.16 8.12
C GLU A 50 -11.35 3.10 7.35
N LEU A 51 -11.95 2.59 6.27
CA LEU A 51 -12.93 3.32 5.48
C LEU A 51 -14.27 2.59 5.53
N ILE A 52 -15.22 3.22 6.19
CA ILE A 52 -16.58 2.72 6.32
C ILE A 52 -17.45 3.31 5.22
N TYR A 53 -18.18 2.47 4.51
CA TYR A 53 -19.09 2.90 3.45
C TYR A 53 -20.43 2.19 3.59
N SER A 54 -21.53 2.87 3.29
CA SER A 54 -22.84 2.25 3.22
C SER A 54 -22.90 1.33 2.01
N ASP A 55 -22.99 0.02 2.27
CA ASP A 55 -23.27 -0.98 1.23
C ASP A 55 -24.79 -1.11 1.18
N ASN A 56 -25.47 -0.17 0.53
CA ASN A 56 -26.88 -0.41 0.22
C ASN A 56 -26.91 -1.55 -0.82
N GLN A 57 -27.92 -2.43 -0.77
CA GLN A 57 -27.97 -3.64 -1.61
C GLN A 57 -27.93 -3.35 -3.14
N TYR A 58 -27.94 -2.08 -3.53
CA TYR A 58 -27.92 -1.56 -4.88
C TYR A 58 -26.74 -0.61 -5.17
N SER A 59 -25.88 -0.31 -4.20
CA SER A 59 -24.79 0.67 -4.30
C SER A 59 -23.46 0.00 -4.16
N ASP A 60 -22.72 0.04 -5.26
CA ASP A 60 -21.33 -0.36 -5.29
C ASP A 60 -20.49 0.49 -4.31
N ASN A 61 -19.67 -0.19 -3.51
CA ASN A 61 -18.47 0.33 -2.83
C ASN A 61 -17.59 1.24 -3.71
N GLN A 62 -17.79 1.21 -5.03
CA GLN A 62 -17.18 2.10 -6.01
C GLN A 62 -17.43 3.59 -5.73
N ALA A 63 -18.55 4.01 -5.12
CA ALA A 63 -18.80 5.43 -4.89
C ALA A 63 -17.75 6.08 -3.95
N VAL A 64 -17.43 5.40 -2.84
CA VAL A 64 -16.43 5.87 -1.88
C VAL A 64 -15.02 5.77 -2.45
N ILE A 65 -14.71 4.68 -3.16
CA ILE A 65 -13.43 4.54 -3.87
C ILE A 65 -13.25 5.67 -4.90
N ASN A 66 -14.28 5.96 -5.70
CA ASN A 66 -14.21 6.97 -6.77
C ASN A 66 -14.08 8.40 -6.24
N ARG A 67 -14.77 8.75 -5.17
CA ARG A 67 -14.80 10.13 -4.68
C ARG A 67 -13.63 10.46 -3.76
N ILE A 68 -13.16 9.49 -2.98
CA ILE A 68 -12.17 9.74 -1.92
C ILE A 68 -10.83 9.13 -2.27
N LEU A 69 -10.83 7.83 -2.59
CA LEU A 69 -9.57 7.11 -2.80
C LEU A 69 -8.98 7.36 -4.17
N LEU A 70 -9.79 7.63 -5.20
CA LEU A 70 -9.29 7.73 -6.57
C LEU A 70 -8.26 8.85 -6.77
N PRO A 71 -8.44 10.09 -6.26
CA PRO A 71 -7.41 11.13 -6.34
C PRO A 71 -6.09 10.68 -5.69
N LEU A 72 -6.18 10.03 -4.52
CA LEU A 72 -5.03 9.49 -3.80
C LEU A 72 -4.35 8.36 -4.59
N LEU A 73 -5.12 7.42 -5.12
CA LEU A 73 -4.62 6.29 -5.91
C LEU A 73 -3.94 6.77 -7.19
N ARG A 74 -4.47 7.82 -7.85
CA ARG A 74 -3.82 8.47 -9.00
C ARG A 74 -2.49 9.10 -8.60
N GLN A 75 -2.47 9.82 -7.48
CA GLN A 75 -1.23 10.42 -6.98
C GLN A 75 -0.18 9.34 -6.66
N SER A 76 -0.58 8.25 -5.99
CA SER A 76 0.30 7.12 -5.69
C SER A 76 0.70 6.32 -6.93
N GLY A 77 -0.11 6.32 -7.99
CA GLY A 77 0.22 5.67 -9.26
C GLY A 77 1.41 6.30 -10.01
N ASN A 78 1.72 7.57 -9.70
CA ASN A 78 2.91 8.24 -10.20
C ASN A 78 4.20 7.77 -9.52
N GLU A 79 4.10 7.09 -8.37
CA GLU A 79 5.25 6.51 -7.70
C GLU A 79 5.72 5.23 -8.43
N ALA A 80 6.99 4.86 -8.27
CA ALA A 80 7.58 3.65 -8.87
C ALA A 80 7.26 2.37 -8.05
N ARG A 81 6.02 2.27 -7.58
CA ARG A 81 5.55 1.28 -6.60
C ARG A 81 4.14 0.83 -6.97
N TRP A 82 3.80 -0.38 -6.53
CA TRP A 82 2.56 -1.06 -6.90
C TRP A 82 1.35 -0.57 -6.08
N LEU A 83 0.16 -0.71 -6.66
CA LEU A 83 -1.12 -0.61 -5.96
C LEU A 83 -1.69 -2.02 -5.79
N LEU A 84 -1.91 -2.44 -4.54
CA LEU A 84 -2.46 -3.77 -4.24
C LEU A 84 -3.93 -3.70 -3.86
N TRP A 85 -4.71 -4.55 -4.51
CA TRP A 85 -6.14 -4.73 -4.25
C TRP A 85 -6.40 -6.13 -3.70
N VAL A 86 -6.73 -6.23 -2.43
CA VAL A 86 -7.00 -7.48 -1.72
C VAL A 86 -8.51 -7.60 -1.50
N SER A 87 -9.23 -8.25 -2.43
CA SER A 87 -10.68 -8.40 -2.35
C SER A 87 -11.08 -9.88 -2.45
N PRO A 88 -11.64 -10.48 -1.39
CA PRO A 88 -11.99 -11.90 -1.41
C PRO A 88 -13.22 -12.22 -2.27
N HIS A 89 -14.08 -11.24 -2.57
CA HIS A 89 -15.39 -11.50 -3.22
C HIS A 89 -15.74 -10.57 -4.40
N LYS A 90 -14.93 -9.55 -4.70
CA LYS A 90 -15.23 -8.62 -5.82
C LYS A 90 -14.06 -8.57 -6.82
N LYS A 91 -14.34 -8.88 -8.09
CA LYS A 91 -13.39 -8.70 -9.19
C LYS A 91 -13.30 -7.21 -9.54
N LEU A 92 -12.08 -6.73 -9.79
CA LEU A 92 -11.84 -5.35 -10.17
C LEU A 92 -12.19 -5.21 -11.64
N SER A 93 -13.12 -4.30 -11.94
CA SER A 93 -13.52 -4.06 -13.32
C SER A 93 -12.36 -3.42 -14.09
N ARG A 94 -11.90 -4.10 -15.16
CA ARG A 94 -10.86 -3.54 -16.04
C ARG A 94 -11.32 -2.25 -16.69
N GLN A 95 -12.59 -2.16 -17.08
CA GLN A 95 -13.17 -0.95 -17.64
C GLN A 95 -13.14 0.20 -16.63
N TRP A 96 -13.43 -0.10 -15.36
CA TRP A 96 -13.32 0.88 -14.29
C TRP A 96 -11.89 1.37 -14.10
N LEU A 97 -10.88 0.49 -14.13
CA LEU A 97 -9.47 0.89 -14.06
C LEU A 97 -9.06 1.83 -15.21
N ILE A 98 -9.50 1.53 -16.43
CA ILE A 98 -9.25 2.39 -17.59
C ILE A 98 -9.90 3.76 -17.38
N ASN A 99 -11.19 3.78 -17.05
CA ASN A 99 -11.95 5.03 -16.88
C ASN A 99 -11.47 5.85 -15.67
N SER A 100 -10.92 5.19 -14.65
CA SER A 100 -10.39 5.82 -13.46
C SER A 100 -8.99 6.41 -13.69
N GLY A 101 -8.33 6.14 -14.82
CA GLY A 101 -7.02 6.71 -15.14
C GLY A 101 -5.90 6.19 -14.24
N LEU A 102 -6.07 5.01 -13.64
CA LEU A 102 -5.03 4.35 -12.87
C LEU A 102 -4.04 3.62 -13.80
N PRO A 103 -2.75 3.55 -13.43
CA PRO A 103 -1.75 2.82 -14.21
C PRO A 103 -2.05 1.31 -14.18
N LEU A 104 -2.65 0.80 -15.26
CA LEU A 104 -3.08 -0.60 -15.40
C LEU A 104 -1.93 -1.60 -15.19
N ASP A 105 -0.72 -1.20 -15.55
CA ASP A 105 0.52 -1.95 -15.43
C ASP A 105 1.08 -2.00 -14.00
N LYS A 106 0.51 -1.22 -13.06
CA LYS A 106 0.93 -1.13 -11.65
C LYS A 106 -0.14 -1.56 -10.65
N VAL A 107 -1.25 -2.12 -11.11
CA VAL A 107 -2.34 -2.59 -10.24
C VAL A 107 -2.30 -4.11 -10.16
N ILE A 108 -2.18 -4.63 -8.93
CA ILE A 108 -2.24 -6.07 -8.64
C ILE A 108 -3.54 -6.36 -7.89
N GLN A 109 -4.24 -7.43 -8.28
CA GLN A 109 -5.44 -7.88 -7.60
C GLN A 109 -5.28 -9.32 -7.04
N LEU A 110 -5.61 -9.50 -5.76
CA LEU A 110 -5.70 -10.79 -5.09
C LEU A 110 -7.17 -11.13 -4.81
N ASN A 111 -7.69 -12.18 -5.48
CA ASN A 111 -9.13 -12.52 -5.52
C ASN A 111 -9.53 -13.86 -4.88
N ARG A 112 -8.58 -14.66 -4.39
CA ARG A 112 -8.85 -16.00 -3.86
C ARG A 112 -7.93 -16.31 -2.68
N ILE A 113 -8.15 -15.64 -1.56
CA ILE A 113 -7.42 -15.88 -0.32
C ILE A 113 -8.41 -15.99 0.85
N SER A 114 -8.12 -16.86 1.81
CA SER A 114 -8.97 -17.03 3.00
C SER A 114 -8.86 -15.80 3.90
N SER A 115 -9.91 -15.49 4.67
CA SER A 115 -9.98 -14.28 5.51
C SER A 115 -8.80 -14.12 6.47
N ILE A 116 -8.30 -15.23 7.04
CA ILE A 116 -7.12 -15.27 7.92
C ILE A 116 -5.88 -14.85 7.12
N THR A 117 -5.70 -15.43 5.92
CA THR A 117 -4.56 -15.11 5.06
C THR A 117 -4.62 -13.69 4.50
N THR A 118 -5.80 -13.05 4.45
CA THR A 118 -5.96 -11.67 3.97
C THR A 118 -5.25 -10.66 4.86
N VAL A 119 -5.27 -10.85 6.19
CA VAL A 119 -4.59 -9.96 7.15
C VAL A 119 -3.07 -10.09 7.00
N GLU A 120 -2.56 -11.32 6.99
CA GLU A 120 -1.12 -11.59 6.82
C GLU A 120 -0.61 -11.14 5.44
N ALA A 121 -1.41 -11.33 4.39
CA ALA A 121 -1.07 -10.87 3.05
C ALA A 121 -0.96 -9.33 3.02
N MET A 122 -1.90 -8.63 3.65
CA MET A 122 -1.85 -7.17 3.76
C MET A 122 -0.63 -6.71 4.59
N GLU A 123 -0.34 -7.37 5.72
CA GLU A 123 0.84 -7.09 6.54
C GLU A 123 2.13 -7.23 5.73
N ARG A 124 2.31 -8.35 5.04
CA ARG A 124 3.51 -8.60 4.22
C ARG A 124 3.63 -7.61 3.07
N ALA A 125 2.52 -7.29 2.41
CA ALA A 125 2.50 -6.31 1.33
C ALA A 125 2.92 -4.91 1.85
N LEU A 126 2.30 -4.45 2.94
CA LEU A 126 2.65 -3.17 3.57
C LEU A 126 4.12 -3.13 3.97
N ALA A 127 4.64 -4.17 4.62
CA ALA A 127 6.03 -4.23 5.08
C ALA A 127 7.08 -4.35 3.96
N SER A 128 6.68 -4.70 2.75
CA SER A 128 7.61 -4.99 1.65
C SER A 128 8.29 -3.76 1.04
N GLY A 129 7.69 -2.56 1.19
CA GLY A 129 8.13 -1.34 0.50
C GLY A 129 7.82 -1.30 -1.00
N ASN A 130 7.32 -2.40 -1.59
CA ASN A 130 7.02 -2.49 -3.02
C ASN A 130 5.67 -1.88 -3.39
N TYR A 131 4.79 -1.65 -2.42
CA TYR A 131 3.45 -1.13 -2.63
C TYR A 131 3.31 0.26 -2.02
N SER A 132 2.79 1.24 -2.77
CA SER A 132 2.44 2.55 -2.22
C SER A 132 1.11 2.51 -1.49
N VAL A 133 0.15 1.73 -2.01
CA VAL A 133 -1.18 1.58 -1.42
C VAL A 133 -1.59 0.12 -1.40
N VAL A 134 -2.17 -0.32 -0.29
CA VAL A 134 -2.77 -1.64 -0.12
C VAL A 134 -4.22 -1.48 0.36
N LEU A 135 -5.17 -1.93 -0.46
CA LEU A 135 -6.61 -1.93 -0.17
C LEU A 135 -7.05 -3.33 0.24
N GLY A 136 -7.76 -3.48 1.35
CA GLY A 136 -8.17 -4.78 1.86
C GLY A 136 -9.58 -4.82 2.45
N TRP A 137 -10.36 -5.84 2.07
CA TRP A 137 -11.60 -6.21 2.77
C TRP A 137 -11.29 -7.30 3.78
N LEU A 138 -10.90 -6.88 4.99
CA LEU A 138 -10.48 -7.78 6.07
C LEU A 138 -11.67 -8.19 6.96
N PRO A 139 -11.61 -9.33 7.68
CA PRO A 139 -12.52 -9.61 8.81
C PRO A 139 -12.27 -8.63 9.97
N LYS A 140 -13.08 -8.68 11.03
CA LYS A 140 -12.86 -7.83 12.23
C LYS A 140 -11.44 -8.05 12.75
N LEU A 141 -10.68 -6.97 12.89
CA LEU A 141 -9.30 -7.03 13.37
C LEU A 141 -9.25 -7.08 14.89
N SER A 142 -8.31 -7.87 15.41
CA SER A 142 -7.90 -7.72 16.80
C SER A 142 -7.01 -6.48 16.97
N GLU A 143 -6.81 -6.05 18.21
CA GLU A 143 -5.86 -4.98 18.52
C GLU A 143 -4.43 -5.36 18.08
N LYS A 144 -4.05 -6.63 18.27
CA LYS A 144 -2.76 -7.16 17.83
C LYS A 144 -2.59 -7.04 16.31
N ASP A 145 -3.61 -7.37 15.54
CA ASP A 145 -3.56 -7.25 14.06
C ASP A 145 -3.43 -5.79 13.65
N THR A 146 -4.16 -4.89 14.31
CA THR A 146 -4.12 -3.46 14.03
C THR A 146 -2.72 -2.89 14.27
N VAL A 147 -2.09 -3.26 15.39
CA VAL A 147 -0.71 -2.85 15.70
C VAL A 147 0.27 -3.39 14.67
N ARG A 148 0.15 -4.67 14.28
CA ARG A 148 1.02 -5.28 13.25
C ARG A 148 0.88 -4.57 11.90
N LEU A 149 -0.34 -4.30 11.46
CA LEU A 149 -0.59 -3.60 10.20
C LEU A 149 -0.03 -2.19 10.20
N ARG A 150 -0.16 -1.43 11.30
CA ARG A 150 0.43 -0.09 11.42
C ARG A 150 1.96 -0.14 11.38
N ALA A 151 2.57 -1.04 12.14
CA ALA A 151 4.02 -1.22 12.11
C ALA A 151 4.53 -1.63 10.72
N ALA A 152 3.80 -2.51 10.03
CA ALA A 152 4.11 -2.90 8.66
C ALA A 152 3.99 -1.73 7.68
N ALA A 153 2.94 -0.91 7.79
CA ALA A 153 2.75 0.27 6.95
C ALA A 153 3.88 1.28 7.14
N GLN A 154 4.25 1.59 8.39
CA GLN A 154 5.38 2.46 8.71
C GLN A 154 6.69 1.90 8.14
N LYS A 155 6.95 0.61 8.35
CA LYS A 155 8.17 -0.07 7.87
C LYS A 155 8.32 0.03 6.36
N GLY A 156 7.25 -0.21 5.60
CA GLY A 156 7.30 -0.13 4.14
C GLY A 156 6.95 1.24 3.58
N ASN A 157 6.69 2.26 4.41
CA ASN A 157 6.18 3.55 3.99
C ASN A 157 5.00 3.40 2.99
N ALA A 158 3.94 2.73 3.40
CA ALA A 158 2.79 2.41 2.56
C ALA A 158 1.49 2.87 3.21
N LEU A 159 0.48 3.16 2.38
CA LEU A 159 -0.88 3.48 2.84
C LEU A 159 -1.73 2.21 2.82
N GLY A 160 -2.22 1.80 3.98
CA GLY A 160 -3.17 0.70 4.14
C GLY A 160 -4.59 1.21 4.30
N PHE A 161 -5.52 0.73 3.48
CA PHE A 161 -6.94 1.04 3.59
C PHE A 161 -7.75 -0.22 3.84
N ILE A 162 -8.43 -0.28 4.99
CA ILE A 162 -9.32 -1.38 5.34
C ILE A 162 -10.74 -0.97 4.99
N MET A 163 -11.33 -1.65 4.02
CA MET A 163 -12.66 -1.36 3.50
C MET A 163 -13.72 -2.12 4.31
N ARG A 164 -14.66 -1.37 4.91
CA ARG A 164 -15.73 -1.90 5.76
C ARG A 164 -17.10 -1.50 5.24
N PRO A 165 -17.96 -2.45 4.83
CA PRO A 165 -19.37 -2.13 4.63
C PRO A 165 -20.00 -1.78 5.99
N GLN A 166 -20.83 -0.76 6.01
CA GLN A 166 -21.65 -0.38 7.16
C GLN A 166 -22.79 -1.38 7.26
N ASP A 167 -22.83 -2.15 8.35
CA ASP A 167 -23.97 -3.01 8.68
C ASP A 167 -25.16 -2.08 9.06
N THR A 168 -25.98 -1.69 8.09
CA THR A 168 -27.18 -0.85 8.32
C THR A 168 -28.15 -1.47 9.34
N ASN A 169 -28.05 -2.78 9.57
CA ASN A 169 -28.87 -3.52 10.53
C ASN A 169 -28.36 -3.49 12.00
N LYS A 170 -27.21 -2.87 12.28
CA LYS A 170 -26.61 -2.81 13.64
C LYS A 170 -26.55 -1.40 14.24
N GLU A 171 -27.02 -0.38 13.53
CA GLU A 171 -26.88 1.02 13.96
C GLU A 171 -27.79 1.44 15.11
N THR A 172 -28.81 0.67 15.46
CA THR A 172 -29.67 0.99 16.61
C THR A 172 -28.96 0.88 17.97
N ASN A 173 -27.75 0.30 18.06
CA ASN A 173 -27.08 0.03 19.35
C ASN A 173 -25.62 0.54 19.48
N ARG A 174 -25.08 1.35 18.55
CA ARG A 174 -23.62 1.67 18.54
C ARG A 174 -23.25 3.13 18.26
N ALA A 175 -24.17 4.07 18.42
CA ALA A 175 -23.90 5.48 18.13
C ALA A 175 -22.89 6.15 19.10
N GLU A 176 -22.47 5.51 20.20
CA GLU A 176 -21.79 6.21 21.30
C GLU A 176 -20.26 6.04 21.43
N SER A 177 -19.54 5.27 20.59
CA SER A 177 -18.15 4.90 20.96
C SER A 177 -17.06 4.90 19.88
N ARG A 178 -17.20 5.58 18.74
CA ARG A 178 -16.07 5.71 17.79
C ARG A 178 -15.97 7.12 17.20
N SER A 179 -15.02 7.89 17.73
CA SER A 179 -14.68 9.27 17.33
C SER A 179 -13.84 9.39 16.05
N ASP A 180 -13.37 8.27 15.46
CA ASP A 180 -12.45 8.30 14.30
C ASP A 180 -13.11 7.97 12.96
N LEU A 181 -14.44 8.03 12.88
CA LEU A 181 -15.18 7.64 11.68
C LEU A 181 -15.62 8.86 10.88
N LEU A 182 -15.01 9.06 9.70
CA LEU A 182 -15.54 9.92 8.65
C LEU A 182 -16.85 9.32 8.13
N LYS A 183 -17.98 9.78 8.67
CA LYS A 183 -19.32 9.46 8.18
C LYS A 183 -19.71 10.45 7.09
N ILE A 184 -19.75 9.99 5.84
CA ILE A 184 -20.20 10.82 4.72
C ILE A 184 -21.67 10.52 4.48
N HIS A 185 -22.53 11.40 4.98
CA HIS A 185 -23.95 11.38 4.69
C HIS A 185 -24.19 11.98 3.31
N SER A 186 -24.90 11.26 2.44
CA SER A 186 -25.40 11.82 1.18
C SER A 186 -26.61 12.70 1.50
N ILE A 187 -26.48 14.01 1.34
CA ILE A 187 -27.61 14.94 1.41
C ILE A 187 -28.36 14.92 0.06
N HIS A 188 -29.58 14.41 0.04
CA HIS A 188 -30.53 14.65 -1.06
C HIS A 188 -31.33 15.91 -0.67
N TYR A 189 -31.23 16.97 -1.47
CA TYR A 189 -32.18 18.07 -1.43
C TYR A 189 -33.30 17.77 -2.44
N HIS A 190 -34.54 17.74 -1.96
CA HIS A 190 -35.74 17.77 -2.80
C HIS A 190 -36.12 19.21 -3.11
#